data_AF-A0A370QK83-F1
#
_entry.id   AF-A0A370QK83-F1
#
_cell.length_a   1.000
_cell.length_b   1.000
_cell.length_c   1.000
_cell.angle_alpha   90.00
_cell.angle_beta   90.00
_cell.angle_gamma   90.00
#
_symmetry.space_group_name_H-M   'P 1'
#
loop_
_entity.id
_entity.type
_entity.pdbx_description
1 polymer ?
#
loop_
_entity_poly.entity_id
_entity_poly.type
_entity_poly.pdbx_seq_one_letter_code
_entity_poly.pdbx_strand_id
1 'polypeptide(L)'
;MNKSLSKFLSIALPLALGVFLIWYIFNEFTPEQLTQLKLHFKSANYWYVAISVALSVLSHLIRAYRWNFLLQPLGYHPRIANNFMAVSVAYLMNIFIPKSGEVSRAVVLAKYEDVPFDKGFGTIISERIVDLVLLLLFIALALFMQYDVLYGYLIEVVPVQKLALVSVIGLVLLLAFVAFLKYAKNKLSIKINKLINGLKAGMLSILTMKKKTAFIFWSLVIWGLYLASFYVATLALEETTSISIGVIITTFVVGSFTFGFTNSGFGTYPAAIMGILLLFGIDETVGTALGWIVWSSHMAYIIISGGISFLALPFYNKEKTTS
;
A
#
# COMPACT_ATOMS: atom_id res chain seq x y z
N MET A 1 -13.04 -24.93 -11.78
CA MET A 1 -13.65 -24.20 -10.65
C MET A 1 -14.74 -23.29 -11.18
N ASN A 2 -15.94 -23.30 -10.58
CA ASN A 2 -17.02 -22.39 -10.99
C ASN A 2 -16.55 -20.93 -10.83
N LYS A 3 -16.71 -20.10 -11.87
CA LYS A 3 -16.29 -18.68 -11.86
C LYS A 3 -16.94 -17.90 -10.69
N SER A 4 -18.15 -18.28 -10.29
CA SER A 4 -18.84 -17.69 -9.14
C SER A 4 -18.15 -18.05 -7.81
N LEU A 5 -17.82 -19.33 -7.63
CA LEU A 5 -17.12 -19.81 -6.42
C LEU A 5 -15.73 -19.16 -6.29
N SER A 6 -14.99 -19.01 -7.39
CA SER A 6 -13.70 -18.33 -7.38
C SER A 6 -13.79 -16.87 -6.93
N LYS A 7 -14.82 -16.15 -7.38
CA LYS A 7 -15.06 -14.76 -6.97
C LYS A 7 -15.44 -14.68 -5.50
N PHE A 8 -16.36 -15.54 -5.05
CA PHE A 8 -16.76 -15.60 -3.66
C PHE A 8 -15.56 -15.88 -2.74
N LEU A 9 -14.76 -16.91 -3.02
CA LEU A 9 -13.59 -17.26 -2.20
C LEU A 9 -12.53 -16.14 -2.18
N SER A 10 -12.34 -15.43 -3.30
CA SER A 10 -11.39 -14.31 -3.36
C SER A 10 -11.74 -13.13 -2.45
N ILE A 11 -13.01 -13.03 -2.03
CA ILE A 11 -13.51 -12.00 -1.12
C ILE A 11 -13.66 -12.56 0.30
N ALA A 12 -14.25 -13.75 0.42
CA ALA A 12 -14.56 -14.37 1.70
C ALA A 12 -13.31 -14.74 2.51
N LEU A 13 -12.26 -15.29 1.87
CA LEU A 13 -11.07 -15.74 2.59
C LEU A 13 -10.28 -14.60 3.26
N PRO A 14 -9.96 -13.48 2.57
CA PRO A 14 -9.29 -12.36 3.23
C PRO A 14 -10.11 -11.72 4.36
N LEU A 15 -11.43 -11.63 4.20
CA LEU A 15 -12.32 -11.10 5.25
C LEU A 15 -12.38 -12.05 6.45
N ALA A 16 -12.52 -13.36 6.21
CA ALA A 16 -12.49 -14.37 7.25
C ALA A 16 -11.16 -14.36 8.01
N LEU A 17 -10.03 -14.20 7.31
CA LEU A 17 -8.72 -14.03 7.93
C LEU A 17 -8.66 -12.77 8.80
N GLY A 18 -9.18 -11.65 8.31
CA GLY A 18 -9.26 -10.41 9.08
C GLY A 18 -10.10 -10.57 10.35
N VAL A 19 -11.32 -11.12 10.25
CA VAL A 19 -12.19 -11.41 11.41
C VAL A 19 -11.50 -12.36 12.39
N PHE A 20 -10.88 -13.42 11.89
CA PHE A 20 -10.14 -14.38 12.71
C PHE A 20 -9.02 -13.72 13.49
N LEU A 21 -8.19 -12.88 12.85
CA LEU A 21 -7.09 -12.19 13.52
C LEU A 21 -7.57 -11.19 14.56
N ILE A 22 -8.66 -10.48 14.27
CA ILE A 22 -9.30 -9.57 15.25
C ILE A 22 -9.78 -10.37 16.45
N TRP A 23 -10.52 -11.46 16.22
CA TRP A 23 -10.98 -12.32 17.31
C TRP A 23 -9.82 -12.90 18.11
N TYR A 24 -8.78 -13.40 17.44
CA TYR A 24 -7.60 -13.99 18.06
C TYR A 24 -6.90 -13.01 19.00
N ILE A 25 -6.53 -11.82 18.50
CA ILE A 25 -5.81 -10.80 19.28
C ILE A 25 -6.63 -10.36 20.50
N PHE A 26 -7.92 -10.06 20.31
CA PHE A 26 -8.75 -9.59 21.43
C PHE A 26 -9.07 -10.68 22.44
N ASN A 27 -9.00 -11.96 22.05
CA ASN A 27 -9.20 -13.09 22.96
C ASN A 27 -7.93 -13.44 23.75
N GLU A 28 -6.74 -12.99 23.30
CA GLU A 28 -5.50 -13.12 24.08
C GLU A 28 -5.38 -12.07 25.20
N PHE A 29 -6.11 -10.96 25.11
CA PHE A 29 -6.04 -9.89 26.11
C PHE A 29 -6.74 -10.20 27.43
N THR A 30 -6.09 -9.81 28.54
CA THR A 30 -6.71 -9.82 29.86
C THR A 30 -7.74 -8.70 30.02
N PRO A 31 -8.65 -8.78 31.01
CA PRO A 31 -9.60 -7.69 31.31
C PRO A 31 -8.91 -6.34 31.58
N GLU A 32 -7.74 -6.36 32.19
CA GLU A 32 -6.91 -5.17 32.46
C GLU A 32 -6.39 -4.57 31.16
N GLN A 33 -5.84 -5.40 30.25
CA GLN A 33 -5.36 -4.97 28.94
C GLN A 33 -6.48 -4.39 28.07
N LEU A 34 -7.68 -5.00 28.10
CA LEU A 34 -8.86 -4.44 27.43
C LEU A 34 -9.27 -3.07 28.01
N THR A 35 -9.08 -2.87 29.31
CA THR A 35 -9.32 -1.58 29.97
C THR A 35 -8.28 -0.55 29.54
N GLN A 36 -7.00 -0.91 29.51
CA GLN A 36 -5.91 -0.07 29.00
C GLN A 36 -6.12 0.32 27.55
N LEU A 37 -6.49 -0.64 26.69
CA LEU A 37 -6.79 -0.40 25.29
C LEU A 37 -7.90 0.66 25.11
N LYS A 38 -8.98 0.56 25.90
CA LYS A 38 -10.05 1.58 25.90
C LYS A 38 -9.54 2.94 26.36
N LEU A 39 -8.64 2.98 27.34
CA LEU A 39 -8.02 4.22 27.78
C LEU A 39 -7.19 4.85 26.65
N HIS A 40 -6.37 4.08 25.94
CA HIS A 40 -5.58 4.55 24.80
C HIS A 40 -6.45 5.20 23.71
N PHE A 41 -7.58 4.58 23.35
CA PHE A 41 -8.53 5.19 22.41
C PHE A 41 -9.15 6.49 22.95
N LYS A 42 -9.36 6.59 24.27
CA LYS A 42 -9.98 7.77 24.90
C LYS A 42 -9.00 8.93 25.08
N SER A 43 -7.74 8.62 25.41
CA SER A 43 -6.68 9.60 25.65
C SER A 43 -5.96 10.02 24.37
N ALA A 44 -6.11 9.27 23.28
CA ALA A 44 -5.48 9.59 22.00
C ALA A 44 -5.77 11.04 21.55
N ASN A 45 -4.72 11.75 21.16
CA ASN A 45 -4.85 13.08 20.60
C ASN A 45 -5.24 13.01 19.12
N TYR A 46 -6.55 13.06 18.88
CA TYR A 46 -7.13 13.00 17.53
C TYR A 46 -6.79 14.20 16.63
N TRP A 47 -6.21 15.27 17.17
CA TRP A 47 -5.69 16.35 16.33
C TRP A 47 -4.54 15.87 15.44
N TYR A 48 -3.63 15.07 16.01
CA TYR A 48 -2.55 14.46 15.22
C TYR A 48 -3.10 13.44 14.21
N VAL A 49 -4.15 12.70 14.56
CA VAL A 49 -4.83 11.81 13.62
C VAL A 49 -5.42 12.60 12.44
N ALA A 50 -6.06 13.75 12.70
CA ALA A 50 -6.60 14.61 11.65
C ALA A 50 -5.50 15.17 10.73
N ILE A 51 -4.37 15.63 11.29
CA ILE A 51 -3.22 16.08 10.50
C ILE A 51 -2.63 14.93 9.68
N SER A 52 -2.50 13.74 10.27
CA SER A 52 -2.06 12.54 9.57
C SER A 52 -2.93 12.25 8.34
N VAL A 53 -4.26 12.28 8.51
CA VAL A 53 -5.21 12.11 7.39
C VAL A 53 -5.05 13.22 6.36
N ALA A 54 -4.89 14.49 6.79
CA ALA A 54 -4.68 15.61 5.87
C ALA A 54 -3.41 15.44 5.01
N LEU A 55 -2.30 14.97 5.60
CA LEU A 55 -1.07 14.65 4.87
C LEU A 55 -1.28 13.50 3.87
N SER A 56 -2.05 12.48 4.27
CA SER A 56 -2.46 11.41 3.36
C SER A 56 -3.31 11.94 2.20
N VAL A 57 -4.27 12.83 2.45
CA VAL A 57 -5.06 13.47 1.37
C VAL A 57 -4.18 14.27 0.42
N LEU A 58 -3.24 15.06 0.96
CA LEU A 58 -2.29 15.84 0.18
C LEU A 58 -1.44 14.94 -0.72
N SER A 59 -0.98 13.80 -0.20
CA SER A 59 -0.22 12.83 -0.99
C SER A 59 -1.03 12.30 -2.19
N HIS A 60 -2.35 12.11 -2.02
CA HIS A 60 -3.25 11.64 -3.07
C HIS A 60 -3.54 12.72 -4.12
N LEU A 61 -3.66 13.98 -3.71
CA LEU A 61 -3.75 15.12 -4.62
C LEU A 61 -2.48 15.26 -5.46
N ILE A 62 -1.30 15.15 -4.83
CA ILE A 62 -0.02 15.20 -5.54
C ILE A 62 0.12 13.99 -6.47
N ARG A 63 -0.33 12.80 -6.08
CA ARG A 63 -0.38 11.62 -6.95
C ARG A 63 -1.25 11.88 -8.19
N ALA A 64 -2.42 12.48 -8.02
CA ALA A 64 -3.29 12.85 -9.13
C ALA A 64 -2.66 13.87 -10.09
N TYR A 65 -1.95 14.86 -9.55
CA TYR A 65 -1.18 15.83 -10.33
C TYR A 65 -0.01 15.16 -11.07
N ARG A 66 0.82 14.40 -10.35
CA ARG A 66 2.00 13.70 -10.89
C ARG A 66 1.61 12.75 -12.01
N TRP A 67 0.43 12.12 -11.94
CA TRP A 67 -0.04 11.19 -12.95
C TRP A 67 -0.14 11.81 -14.35
N ASN A 68 -0.41 13.13 -14.45
CA ASN A 68 -0.42 13.82 -15.72
C ASN A 68 0.93 13.81 -16.44
N PHE A 69 2.05 13.68 -15.72
CA PHE A 69 3.35 13.55 -16.38
C PHE A 69 3.44 12.26 -17.21
N LEU A 70 2.82 11.17 -16.77
CA LEU A 70 2.82 9.91 -17.52
C LEU A 70 1.86 9.92 -18.71
N LEU A 71 0.79 10.72 -18.64
CA LEU A 71 -0.24 10.81 -19.67
C LEU A 71 0.10 11.85 -20.76
N GLN A 72 0.84 12.90 -20.41
CA GLN A 72 1.24 13.97 -21.33
C GLN A 72 2.04 13.48 -22.55
N PRO A 73 3.04 12.58 -22.44
CA PRO A 73 3.76 12.02 -23.60
C PRO A 73 2.87 11.20 -24.53
N LEU A 74 1.72 10.72 -24.04
CA LEU A 74 0.74 9.96 -24.81
C LEU A 74 -0.29 10.87 -25.51
N GLY A 75 -0.17 12.20 -25.34
CA GLY A 75 -1.07 13.20 -25.91
C GLY A 75 -2.31 13.53 -25.06
N TYR A 76 -2.36 13.04 -23.81
CA TYR A 76 -3.53 13.25 -22.93
C TYR A 76 -3.24 14.23 -21.80
N HIS A 77 -4.22 15.08 -21.50
CA HIS A 77 -4.15 16.09 -20.44
C HIS A 77 -5.37 16.07 -19.52
N PRO A 78 -5.61 14.98 -18.76
CA PRO A 78 -6.72 14.91 -17.82
C PRO A 78 -6.74 16.04 -16.79
N ARG A 79 -7.94 16.45 -16.39
CA ARG A 79 -8.10 17.38 -15.27
C ARG A 79 -7.64 16.72 -13.98
N ILE A 80 -6.90 17.46 -13.16
CA ILE A 80 -6.37 16.96 -11.88
C ILE A 80 -7.50 16.48 -10.97
N ALA A 81 -8.65 17.16 -10.98
CA ALA A 81 -9.84 16.75 -10.23
C ALA A 81 -10.33 15.36 -10.65
N ASN A 82 -10.42 15.08 -11.96
CA ASN A 82 -10.80 13.75 -12.46
C ASN A 82 -9.75 12.69 -12.12
N ASN A 83 -8.46 13.02 -12.17
CA ASN A 83 -7.40 12.11 -11.72
C ASN A 83 -7.52 11.79 -10.22
N PHE A 84 -7.81 12.80 -9.39
CA PHE A 84 -7.98 12.62 -7.95
C PHE A 84 -9.21 11.79 -7.63
N MET A 85 -10.33 12.07 -8.31
CA MET A 85 -11.54 11.27 -8.18
C MET A 85 -11.31 9.82 -8.65
N ALA A 86 -10.58 9.61 -9.74
CA ALA A 86 -10.20 8.28 -10.21
C ALA A 86 -9.34 7.53 -9.18
N VAL A 87 -8.33 8.19 -8.59
CA VAL A 87 -7.51 7.61 -7.52
C VAL A 87 -8.35 7.25 -6.30
N SER A 88 -9.26 8.14 -5.89
CA SER A 88 -10.12 7.92 -4.72
C SER A 88 -11.10 6.77 -4.95
N VAL A 89 -11.71 6.69 -6.14
CA VAL A 89 -12.55 5.56 -6.56
C VAL A 89 -11.73 4.27 -6.62
N ALA A 90 -10.46 4.33 -7.06
CA ALA A 90 -9.58 3.16 -7.07
C ALA A 90 -9.38 2.59 -5.67
N TYR A 91 -9.08 3.44 -4.69
CA TYR A 91 -8.91 3.02 -3.30
C TYR A 91 -10.21 2.47 -2.70
N LEU A 92 -11.35 3.12 -2.97
CA LEU A 92 -12.65 2.60 -2.55
C LEU A 92 -12.93 1.21 -3.14
N MET A 93 -12.68 1.03 -4.44
CA MET A 93 -12.91 -0.24 -5.11
C MET A 93 -12.01 -1.34 -4.57
N ASN A 94 -10.78 -1.02 -4.15
CA ASN A 94 -9.88 -1.98 -3.51
C ASN A 94 -10.36 -2.47 -2.15
N ILE A 95 -11.26 -1.75 -1.46
CA ILE A 95 -11.91 -2.25 -0.24
C ILE A 95 -12.95 -3.33 -0.59
N PHE A 96 -13.82 -3.04 -1.56
CA PHE A 96 -14.95 -3.91 -1.90
C PHE A 96 -14.57 -5.11 -2.76
N ILE A 97 -13.72 -4.88 -3.76
CA ILE A 97 -13.28 -5.90 -4.71
C ILE A 97 -11.74 -5.86 -4.74
N PRO A 98 -11.07 -6.84 -4.10
CA PRO A 98 -9.62 -6.85 -4.02
C PRO A 98 -8.95 -6.66 -5.38
N LYS A 99 -7.98 -5.73 -5.45
CA LYS A 99 -7.14 -5.47 -6.64
C LYS A 99 -7.91 -5.01 -7.88
N SER A 100 -9.12 -4.47 -7.71
CA SER A 100 -9.93 -3.92 -8.80
C SER A 100 -9.72 -2.42 -9.02
N GLY A 101 -9.06 -1.74 -8.07
CA GLY A 101 -8.88 -0.29 -8.07
C GLY A 101 -8.09 0.23 -9.27
N GLU A 102 -7.04 -0.48 -9.69
CA GLU A 102 -6.24 -0.09 -10.85
C GLU A 102 -7.08 -0.13 -12.14
N VAL A 103 -7.95 -1.13 -12.25
CA VAL A 103 -8.88 -1.24 -13.40
C VAL A 103 -9.93 -0.14 -13.33
N SER A 104 -10.51 0.12 -12.16
CA SER A 104 -11.54 1.17 -12.02
C SER A 104 -10.99 2.56 -12.35
N ARG A 105 -9.75 2.86 -11.95
CA ARG A 105 -9.07 4.12 -12.30
C ARG A 105 -8.91 4.30 -13.81
N ALA A 106 -8.54 3.23 -14.53
CA ALA A 106 -8.42 3.25 -15.99
C ALA A 106 -9.79 3.41 -16.67
N VAL A 107 -10.84 2.79 -16.14
CA VAL A 107 -12.23 2.96 -16.63
C VAL A 107 -12.70 4.40 -16.44
N VAL A 108 -12.42 5.02 -15.29
CA VAL A 108 -12.77 6.42 -15.04
C VAL A 108 -12.09 7.35 -16.05
N LEU A 109 -10.80 7.16 -16.32
CA LEU A 109 -10.11 7.95 -17.35
C LEU A 109 -10.70 7.76 -18.76
N ALA A 110 -10.99 6.51 -19.14
CA ALA A 110 -11.58 6.22 -20.44
C ALA A 110 -12.96 6.84 -20.61
N LYS A 111 -13.74 6.91 -19.52
CA LYS A 111 -15.10 7.44 -19.54
C LYS A 111 -15.16 8.97 -19.50
N TYR A 112 -14.26 9.63 -18.78
CA TYR A 112 -14.39 11.06 -18.46
C TYR A 112 -13.28 11.94 -19.04
N GLU A 113 -12.21 11.35 -19.58
CA GLU A 113 -11.03 12.07 -20.08
C GLU A 113 -10.52 11.54 -21.42
N ASP A 114 -11.30 10.70 -22.11
CA ASP A 114 -11.02 10.18 -23.46
C ASP A 114 -9.67 9.47 -23.60
N VAL A 115 -9.09 9.00 -22.49
CA VAL A 115 -7.85 8.24 -22.48
C VAL A 115 -8.19 6.77 -22.75
N PRO A 116 -7.72 6.15 -23.85
CA PRO A 116 -7.93 4.74 -24.11
C PRO A 116 -7.52 3.88 -22.92
N PHE A 117 -8.35 2.89 -22.59
CA PHE A 117 -8.19 2.07 -21.40
C PHE A 117 -6.78 1.45 -21.30
N ASP A 118 -6.28 0.90 -22.40
CA ASP A 118 -4.95 0.26 -22.49
C ASP A 118 -3.82 1.25 -22.19
N LYS A 119 -3.89 2.47 -22.72
CA LYS A 119 -2.93 3.54 -22.45
C LYS A 119 -2.99 3.98 -21.00
N GLY A 120 -4.19 4.27 -20.49
CA GLY A 120 -4.40 4.67 -19.10
C GLY A 120 -3.89 3.61 -18.13
N PHE A 121 -4.27 2.35 -18.35
CA PHE A 121 -3.81 1.21 -17.56
C PHE A 121 -2.29 1.05 -17.60
N GLY A 122 -1.66 1.21 -18.77
CA GLY A 122 -0.20 1.16 -18.91
C GLY A 122 0.53 2.19 -18.04
N THR A 123 -0.02 3.41 -17.91
CA THR A 123 0.57 4.43 -17.01
C THR A 123 0.42 4.07 -15.53
N ILE A 124 -0.68 3.43 -15.13
CA ILE A 124 -0.91 2.98 -13.75
C ILE A 124 0.11 1.91 -13.37
N ILE A 125 0.37 0.95 -14.26
CA ILE A 125 1.41 -0.06 -14.06
C ILE A 125 2.79 0.60 -13.93
N SER A 126 3.09 1.58 -14.78
CA SER A 126 4.37 2.30 -14.73
C SER A 126 4.54 3.04 -13.39
N GLU A 127 3.48 3.66 -12.88
CA GLU A 127 3.45 4.27 -11.55
C GLU A 127 3.73 3.25 -10.43
N ARG A 128 3.11 2.06 -10.49
CA ARG A 128 3.33 0.99 -9.50
C ARG A 128 4.77 0.52 -9.41
N ILE A 129 5.50 0.52 -10.53
CA ILE A 129 6.91 0.11 -10.52
C ILE A 129 7.77 1.11 -9.73
N VAL A 130 7.50 2.40 -9.90
CA VAL A 130 8.21 3.45 -9.14
C VAL A 130 7.88 3.35 -7.66
N ASP A 131 6.61 3.15 -7.33
CA ASP A 131 6.17 2.95 -5.95
C ASP A 131 6.85 1.69 -5.34
N LEU A 132 6.99 0.61 -6.11
CA LEU A 132 7.71 -0.59 -5.66
C LEU A 132 9.20 -0.31 -5.41
N VAL A 133 9.88 0.43 -6.28
CA VAL A 133 11.28 0.82 -6.08
C VAL A 133 11.43 1.65 -4.81
N LEU A 134 10.55 2.62 -4.59
CA LEU A 134 10.57 3.45 -3.38
C LEU A 134 10.31 2.62 -2.12
N LEU A 135 9.35 1.68 -2.16
CA LEU A 135 9.13 0.73 -1.06
C LEU A 135 10.39 -0.07 -0.74
N LEU A 136 11.08 -0.60 -1.76
CA LEU A 136 12.33 -1.34 -1.58
C LEU A 136 13.44 -0.49 -0.96
N LEU A 137 13.51 0.80 -1.28
CA LEU A 137 14.43 1.73 -0.62
C LEU A 137 14.09 1.93 0.86
N PHE A 138 12.81 2.06 1.22
CA PHE A 138 12.39 2.12 2.62
C PHE A 138 12.67 0.81 3.37
N ILE A 139 12.48 -0.34 2.73
CA ILE A 139 12.85 -1.65 3.30
C ILE A 139 14.34 -1.71 3.57
N ALA A 140 15.18 -1.33 2.59
CA ALA A 140 16.62 -1.30 2.76
C ALA A 140 17.04 -0.34 3.88
N LEU A 141 16.40 0.82 3.98
CA LEU A 141 16.65 1.79 5.05
C LEU A 141 16.23 1.25 6.42
N ALA A 142 15.06 0.61 6.54
CA ALA A 142 14.61 -0.03 7.77
C ALA A 142 15.59 -1.11 8.25
N LEU A 143 15.99 -2.01 7.35
CA LEU A 143 16.95 -3.07 7.62
C LEU A 143 18.32 -2.53 8.03
N PHE A 144 18.77 -1.43 7.40
CA PHE A 144 20.02 -0.79 7.74
C PHE A 144 19.97 -0.12 9.13
N MET A 145 18.89 0.59 9.45
CA MET A 145 18.74 1.33 10.71
C MET A 145 18.46 0.43 11.91
N GLN A 146 17.78 -0.71 11.70
CA GLN A 146 17.36 -1.64 12.75
C GLN A 146 18.01 -3.02 12.59
N TYR A 147 19.23 -3.06 12.05
CA TYR A 147 19.95 -4.30 11.74
C TYR A 147 20.02 -5.23 12.95
N ASP A 148 20.52 -4.74 14.10
CA ASP A 148 20.75 -5.58 15.27
C ASP A 148 19.46 -6.23 15.82
N VAL A 149 18.38 -5.44 15.94
CA VAL A 149 17.09 -5.92 16.44
C VAL A 149 16.45 -6.91 15.48
N LEU A 150 16.40 -6.57 14.18
CA LEU A 150 15.78 -7.43 13.18
C LEU A 150 16.60 -8.70 12.93
N TYR A 151 17.92 -8.60 12.95
CA TYR A 151 18.80 -9.76 12.86
C TYR A 151 18.62 -10.69 14.06
N GLY A 152 18.63 -10.13 15.29
CA GLY A 152 18.40 -10.87 16.54
C GLY A 152 17.09 -11.64 16.51
N TYR A 153 15.99 -10.97 16.15
CA TYR A 153 14.69 -11.63 16.00
C TYR A 153 14.70 -12.76 14.96
N LEU A 154 15.34 -12.54 13.80
CA LEU A 154 15.39 -13.54 12.75
C LEU A 154 16.18 -14.79 13.14
N ILE A 155 17.28 -14.67 13.91
CA ILE A 155 18.06 -15.83 14.34
C ILE A 155 17.39 -16.61 15.49
N GLU A 156 16.57 -15.96 16.30
CA GLU A 156 15.76 -16.62 17.33
C GLU A 156 14.59 -17.39 16.73
N VAL A 157 13.89 -16.78 15.78
CA VAL A 157 12.67 -17.34 15.18
C VAL A 157 12.99 -18.32 14.04
N VAL A 158 14.06 -18.08 13.28
CA VAL A 158 14.49 -18.95 12.19
C VAL A 158 15.70 -19.75 12.64
N PRO A 159 15.57 -21.09 12.82
CA PRO A 159 16.69 -21.93 13.21
C PRO A 159 17.88 -21.72 12.25
N VAL A 160 19.08 -21.50 12.78
CA VAL A 160 20.28 -21.16 11.98
C VAL A 160 20.61 -22.22 10.92
N GLN A 161 20.32 -23.50 11.20
CA GLN A 161 20.43 -24.58 10.22
C GLN A 161 19.42 -24.44 9.07
N LYS A 162 18.22 -23.91 9.36
CA LYS A 162 17.22 -23.55 8.35
C LYS A 162 17.59 -22.27 7.62
N LEU A 163 18.31 -21.32 8.22
CA LEU A 163 18.77 -20.10 7.52
C LEU A 163 19.76 -20.43 6.40
N ALA A 164 20.81 -21.21 6.68
CA ALA A 164 21.74 -21.65 5.64
C ALA A 164 21.03 -22.44 4.54
N LEU A 165 20.12 -23.33 4.93
CA LEU A 165 19.29 -24.09 4.01
C LEU A 165 18.36 -23.18 3.18
N VAL A 166 17.72 -22.18 3.79
CA VAL A 166 16.83 -21.21 3.12
C VAL A 166 17.61 -20.30 2.19
N SER A 167 18.83 -19.88 2.54
CA SER A 167 19.70 -19.10 1.66
C SER A 167 20.15 -19.92 0.44
N VAL A 168 20.54 -21.19 0.65
CA VAL A 168 20.91 -22.11 -0.44
C VAL A 168 19.69 -22.42 -1.31
N ILE A 169 18.53 -22.75 -0.72
CA ILE A 169 17.28 -22.97 -1.44
C ILE A 169 16.88 -21.70 -2.21
N GLY A 170 16.96 -20.53 -1.58
CA GLY A 170 16.63 -19.24 -2.20
C GLY A 170 17.51 -18.96 -3.41
N LEU A 171 18.82 -19.19 -3.29
CA LEU A 171 19.77 -19.06 -4.39
C LEU A 171 19.50 -20.08 -5.50
N VAL A 172 19.25 -21.35 -5.16
CA VAL A 172 18.93 -22.41 -6.13
C VAL A 172 17.62 -22.11 -6.84
N LEU A 173 16.59 -21.66 -6.13
CA LEU A 173 15.30 -21.25 -6.70
C LEU A 173 15.45 -20.03 -7.60
N LEU A 174 16.28 -19.04 -7.21
CA LEU A 174 16.57 -17.88 -8.04
C LEU A 174 17.28 -18.29 -9.33
N LEU A 175 18.32 -19.13 -9.25
CA LEU A 175 19.06 -19.63 -10.40
C LEU A 175 18.17 -20.50 -11.30
N ALA A 176 17.35 -21.37 -10.72
CA ALA A 176 16.38 -22.18 -11.44
C ALA A 176 15.31 -21.32 -12.11
N PHE A 177 14.86 -20.24 -11.45
CA PHE A 177 13.92 -19.29 -12.02
C PHE A 177 14.53 -18.50 -13.18
N VAL A 178 15.77 -18.02 -13.05
CA VAL A 178 16.50 -17.35 -14.13
C VAL A 178 16.74 -18.31 -15.31
N ALA A 179 17.16 -19.55 -15.03
CA ALA A 179 17.33 -20.58 -16.05
C ALA A 179 15.99 -20.93 -16.72
N PHE A 180 14.91 -21.04 -15.95
CA PHE A 180 13.57 -21.25 -16.47
C PHE A 180 13.15 -20.12 -17.42
N LEU A 181 13.37 -18.86 -17.04
CA LEU A 181 13.09 -17.72 -17.90
C LEU A 181 13.94 -17.71 -19.18
N LYS A 182 15.22 -18.09 -19.09
CA LYS A 182 16.14 -18.07 -20.23
C LYS A 182 15.95 -19.25 -21.19
N TYR A 183 15.68 -20.44 -20.66
CA TYR A 183 15.72 -21.69 -21.41
C TYR A 183 14.36 -22.36 -21.60
N ALA A 184 13.40 -22.17 -20.69
CA ALA A 184 12.09 -22.79 -20.86
C ALA A 184 11.29 -22.06 -21.94
N LYS A 185 10.79 -22.81 -22.92
CA LYS A 185 9.94 -22.30 -24.03
C LYS A 185 8.46 -22.63 -23.85
N ASN A 186 8.05 -23.01 -22.64
CA ASN A 186 6.66 -23.33 -22.34
C ASN A 186 5.79 -22.06 -22.20
N LYS A 187 4.46 -22.22 -22.24
CA LYS A 187 3.49 -21.11 -22.16
C LYS A 187 3.70 -20.23 -20.90
N LEU A 188 4.12 -20.82 -19.79
CA LEU A 188 4.34 -20.11 -18.53
C LEU A 188 5.58 -19.19 -18.60
N SER A 189 6.73 -19.71 -19.05
CA SER A 189 7.95 -18.91 -19.22
C SER A 189 7.76 -17.76 -20.22
N ILE A 190 7.09 -18.02 -21.34
CA ILE A 190 6.76 -16.96 -22.32
C ILE A 190 5.89 -15.87 -21.68
N LYS A 191 4.89 -16.26 -20.88
CA LYS A 191 4.02 -15.32 -20.16
C LYS A 191 4.79 -14.48 -19.14
N ILE A 192 5.69 -15.10 -18.36
CA ILE A 192 6.50 -14.39 -17.37
C ILE A 192 7.53 -13.48 -18.04
N ASN A 193 8.23 -13.94 -19.09
CA ASN A 193 9.14 -13.10 -19.87
C ASN A 193 8.43 -11.89 -20.48
N LYS A 194 7.20 -12.06 -20.98
CA LYS A 194 6.39 -10.94 -21.47
C LYS A 194 6.07 -9.93 -20.36
N LEU A 195 5.76 -10.41 -19.15
CA LEU A 195 5.55 -9.56 -17.98
C LEU A 195 6.82 -8.77 -17.64
N ILE A 196 7.98 -9.45 -17.52
CA ILE A 196 9.27 -8.82 -17.19
C ILE A 196 9.67 -7.77 -18.23
N ASN A 197 9.55 -8.09 -19.52
CA ASN A 197 9.85 -7.14 -20.59
C ASN A 197 8.90 -5.94 -20.58
N GLY A 198 7.61 -6.16 -20.25
CA GLY A 198 6.65 -5.09 -20.04
C GLY A 198 7.03 -4.17 -18.87
N LEU A 199 7.46 -4.73 -17.74
CA LEU A 199 7.96 -3.96 -16.59
C LEU A 199 9.21 -3.17 -16.95
N LYS A 200 10.16 -3.79 -17.67
CA LYS A 200 11.38 -3.13 -18.15
C LYS A 200 11.06 -1.96 -19.08
N ALA A 201 10.16 -2.16 -20.03
CA ALA A 201 9.71 -1.10 -20.94
C ALA A 201 9.00 0.04 -20.18
N GLY A 202 8.17 -0.28 -19.18
CA GLY A 202 7.52 0.70 -18.30
C GLY A 202 8.52 1.53 -17.48
N MET A 203 9.57 0.92 -16.93
CA MET A 203 10.63 1.68 -16.23
C MET A 203 11.43 2.55 -17.20
N LEU A 204 11.83 2.01 -18.34
CA LEU A 204 12.60 2.75 -19.33
C LEU A 204 11.81 3.95 -19.89
N SER A 205 10.49 3.81 -20.07
CA SER A 205 9.65 4.90 -20.56
C SER A 205 9.67 6.10 -19.61
N ILE A 206 9.65 5.87 -18.30
CA ILE A 206 9.77 6.92 -17.27
C ILE A 206 11.14 7.61 -17.35
N LEU A 207 12.22 6.85 -17.53
CA LEU A 207 13.59 7.39 -17.64
C LEU A 207 13.81 8.22 -18.92
N THR A 208 13.03 7.96 -19.97
CA THR A 208 13.08 8.70 -21.24
C THR A 208 12.11 9.88 -21.32
N MET A 209 11.24 10.06 -20.32
CA MET A 209 10.23 11.11 -20.33
C MET A 209 10.84 12.52 -20.17
N LYS A 210 10.31 13.50 -20.92
CA LYS A 210 10.75 14.92 -20.84
C LYS A 210 10.74 15.47 -19.41
N LYS A 211 9.69 15.18 -18.64
CA LYS A 211 9.50 15.66 -17.25
C LYS A 211 9.94 14.65 -16.18
N LYS A 212 10.90 13.76 -16.48
CA LYS A 212 11.35 12.71 -15.54
C LYS A 212 11.79 13.23 -14.18
N THR A 213 12.52 14.34 -14.12
CA THR A 213 13.01 14.91 -12.85
C THR A 213 11.85 15.37 -11.98
N ALA A 214 10.86 16.06 -12.56
CA ALA A 214 9.66 16.45 -11.84
C ALA A 214 8.87 15.23 -11.35
N PHE A 215 8.73 14.20 -12.18
CA PHE A 215 8.06 12.96 -11.79
C PHE A 215 8.75 12.25 -10.62
N ILE A 216 10.08 12.13 -10.64
CA ILE A 216 10.86 11.53 -9.55
C ILE A 216 10.72 12.37 -8.27
N PHE A 217 10.89 13.70 -8.38
CA PHE A 217 10.72 14.62 -7.25
C PHE A 217 9.35 14.44 -6.59
N TRP A 218 8.28 14.50 -7.36
CA TRP A 218 6.93 14.32 -6.82
C TRP A 218 6.69 12.91 -6.28
N SER A 219 7.39 11.89 -6.80
CA SER A 219 7.34 10.54 -6.23
C SER A 219 7.98 10.48 -4.84
N LEU A 220 9.13 11.13 -4.65
CA LEU A 220 9.77 11.26 -3.35
C LEU A 220 8.90 12.07 -2.38
N VAL A 221 8.26 13.16 -2.84
CA VAL A 221 7.33 13.95 -2.02
C VAL A 221 6.13 13.12 -1.58
N ILE A 222 5.52 12.32 -2.46
CA ILE A 222 4.39 11.45 -2.11
C ILE A 222 4.78 10.47 -1.00
N TRP A 223 5.93 9.81 -1.15
CA TRP A 223 6.41 8.86 -0.15
C TRP A 223 6.85 9.53 1.16
N GLY A 224 7.46 10.71 1.07
CA GLY A 224 7.76 11.53 2.24
C GLY A 224 6.49 11.93 2.99
N LEU A 225 5.40 12.25 2.28
CA LEU A 225 4.10 12.52 2.89
C LEU A 225 3.45 11.28 3.49
N TYR A 226 3.62 10.09 2.90
CA TYR A 226 3.17 8.83 3.52
C TYR A 226 3.90 8.57 4.83
N LEU A 227 5.22 8.70 4.86
CA LEU A 227 6.00 8.54 6.08
C LEU A 227 5.64 9.63 7.11
N ALA A 228 5.52 10.89 6.68
CA ALA A 228 5.14 12.00 7.57
C ALA A 228 3.73 11.82 8.15
N SER A 229 2.78 11.35 7.34
CA SER A 229 1.43 10.99 7.78
C SER A 229 1.50 9.92 8.86
N PHE A 230 2.28 8.87 8.65
CA PHE A 230 2.47 7.81 9.64
C PHE A 230 3.16 8.32 10.92
N TYR A 231 4.26 9.07 10.79
CA TYR A 231 4.97 9.72 11.90
C TYR A 231 4.04 10.59 12.74
N VAL A 232 3.26 11.47 12.11
CA VAL A 232 2.31 12.31 12.84
C VAL A 232 1.28 11.48 13.57
N ALA A 233 0.84 10.35 13.01
CA ALA A 233 -0.10 9.47 13.71
C ALA A 233 0.52 8.82 14.96
N THR A 234 1.83 8.56 14.99
CA THR A 234 2.49 8.06 16.21
C THR A 234 2.54 9.10 17.32
N LEU A 235 2.28 10.39 17.03
CA LEU A 235 2.12 11.43 18.05
C LEU A 235 0.75 11.40 18.72
N ALA A 236 -0.18 10.56 18.25
CA ALA A 236 -1.51 10.46 18.83
C ALA A 236 -1.52 9.77 20.21
N LEU A 237 -0.54 8.90 20.49
CA LEU A 237 -0.37 8.24 21.80
C LEU A 237 0.95 8.72 22.43
N GLU A 238 0.93 8.95 23.75
CA GLU A 238 2.07 9.50 24.49
C GLU A 238 3.28 8.54 24.42
N GLU A 239 3.00 7.25 24.57
CA GLU A 239 3.97 6.15 24.57
C GLU A 239 4.68 6.00 23.22
N THR A 240 4.08 6.47 22.13
CA THR A 240 4.67 6.38 20.78
C THR A 240 5.28 7.70 20.29
N THR A 241 5.38 8.72 21.14
CA THR A 241 6.03 9.99 20.79
C THR A 241 7.56 9.93 20.82
N SER A 242 8.12 9.06 21.65
CA SER A 242 9.56 8.94 21.90
C SER A 242 10.25 7.88 21.04
N ILE A 243 9.49 7.15 20.20
CA ILE A 243 10.05 6.09 19.36
C ILE A 243 11.01 6.68 18.32
N SER A 244 12.11 5.98 18.07
CA SER A 244 13.12 6.44 17.11
C SER A 244 12.56 6.45 15.69
N ILE A 245 13.12 7.33 14.83
CA ILE A 245 12.77 7.39 13.41
C ILE A 245 12.99 6.04 12.69
N GLY A 246 13.97 5.24 13.12
CA GLY A 246 14.21 3.91 12.57
C GLY A 246 13.08 2.92 12.90
N VAL A 247 12.49 3.02 14.10
CA VAL A 247 11.30 2.24 14.48
C VAL A 247 10.10 2.68 13.65
N ILE A 248 9.89 4.00 13.49
CA ILE A 248 8.79 4.55 12.67
C ILE A 248 8.87 4.06 11.22
N ILE A 249 10.06 4.12 10.61
CA ILE A 249 10.27 3.64 9.23
C ILE A 249 10.02 2.14 9.13
N THR A 250 10.51 1.35 10.09
CA THR A 250 10.29 -0.10 10.12
C THR A 250 8.80 -0.43 10.25
N THR A 251 8.09 0.22 11.17
CA THR A 251 6.66 0.04 11.39
C THR A 251 5.85 0.48 10.16
N PHE A 252 6.22 1.59 9.52
CA PHE A 252 5.62 2.04 8.26
C PHE A 252 5.77 1.01 7.13
N VAL A 253 6.97 0.43 6.99
CA VAL A 253 7.25 -0.63 5.99
C VAL A 253 6.42 -1.88 6.27
N VAL A 254 6.38 -2.35 7.52
CA VAL A 254 5.60 -3.52 7.92
C VAL A 254 4.11 -3.30 7.68
N GLY A 255 3.57 -2.15 8.08
CA GLY A 255 2.18 -1.78 7.79
C GLY A 255 1.89 -1.69 6.29
N SER A 256 2.83 -1.21 5.48
CA SER A 256 2.66 -1.13 4.02
C SER A 256 2.50 -2.52 3.36
N PHE A 257 3.15 -3.55 3.90
CA PHE A 257 3.01 -4.91 3.39
C PHE A 257 1.61 -5.48 3.58
N THR A 258 0.92 -5.14 4.67
CA THR A 258 -0.42 -5.70 4.93
C THR A 258 -1.42 -5.25 3.87
N PHE A 259 -1.34 -3.99 3.41
CA PHE A 259 -2.16 -3.49 2.30
C PHE A 259 -1.86 -4.19 0.97
N GLY A 260 -0.62 -4.67 0.76
CA GLY A 260 -0.23 -5.38 -0.46
C GLY A 260 -0.63 -6.86 -0.46
N PHE A 261 -0.57 -7.52 0.70
CA PHE A 261 -0.82 -8.96 0.83
C PHE A 261 -2.26 -9.31 1.17
N THR A 262 -3.01 -8.41 1.82
CA THR A 262 -4.38 -8.67 2.28
C THR A 262 -5.37 -7.65 1.74
N ASN A 263 -6.67 -7.86 1.99
CA ASN A 263 -7.70 -6.96 1.49
C ASN A 263 -7.71 -5.66 2.30
N SER A 264 -7.02 -4.63 1.80
CA SER A 264 -6.91 -3.30 2.43
C SER A 264 -6.43 -3.34 3.90
N GLY A 265 -5.64 -4.35 4.26
CA GLY A 265 -5.10 -4.47 5.61
C GLY A 265 -6.10 -4.88 6.69
N PHE A 266 -7.35 -5.26 6.36
CA PHE A 266 -8.39 -5.56 7.37
C PHE A 266 -7.94 -6.64 8.36
N GLY A 267 -7.91 -6.31 9.66
CA GLY A 267 -7.39 -7.14 10.76
C GLY A 267 -5.86 -7.29 10.78
N THR A 268 -5.24 -7.45 9.61
CA THR A 268 -3.78 -7.65 9.47
C THR A 268 -2.95 -6.41 9.76
N TYR A 269 -3.44 -5.21 9.45
CA TYR A 269 -2.70 -3.97 9.68
C TYR A 269 -2.55 -3.70 11.18
N PRO A 270 -3.62 -3.65 12.01
CA PRO A 270 -3.45 -3.50 13.45
C PRO A 270 -2.58 -4.59 14.07
N ALA A 271 -2.74 -5.84 13.63
CA ALA A 271 -1.92 -6.96 14.08
C ALA A 271 -0.42 -6.76 13.79
N ALA A 272 -0.08 -6.33 12.57
CA ALA A 272 1.30 -6.14 12.16
C ALA A 272 1.95 -4.93 12.86
N ILE A 273 1.20 -3.85 13.07
CA ILE A 273 1.66 -2.68 13.82
C ILE A 273 1.91 -3.04 15.29
N MET A 274 1.01 -3.81 15.91
CA MET A 274 1.20 -4.34 17.26
C MET A 274 2.45 -5.23 17.34
N GLY A 275 2.59 -6.23 16.47
CA GLY A 275 3.71 -7.17 16.51
C GLY A 275 5.08 -6.51 16.28
N ILE A 276 5.17 -5.58 15.33
CA ILE A 276 6.46 -4.89 15.08
C ILE A 276 6.82 -3.91 16.21
N LEU A 277 5.84 -3.23 16.80
CA LEU A 277 6.11 -2.33 17.92
C LEU A 277 6.46 -3.09 19.20
N LEU A 278 5.84 -4.25 19.41
CA LEU A 278 6.20 -5.18 20.49
C LEU A 278 7.65 -5.64 20.38
N LEU A 279 8.13 -5.92 19.16
CA LEU A 279 9.54 -6.25 18.93
C LEU A 279 10.50 -5.12 19.36
N PHE A 280 10.05 -3.86 19.30
CA PHE A 280 10.82 -2.70 19.76
C PHE A 280 10.52 -2.30 21.22
N GLY A 281 9.86 -3.18 21.98
CA GLY A 281 9.59 -2.98 23.41
C GLY A 281 8.41 -2.06 23.73
N ILE A 282 7.56 -1.75 22.75
CA ILE A 282 6.32 -1.00 22.97
C ILE A 282 5.22 -1.97 23.35
N ASP A 283 4.44 -1.62 24.37
CA ASP A 283 3.37 -2.46 24.90
C ASP A 283 2.34 -2.87 23.83
N GLU A 284 1.85 -4.10 23.94
CA GLU A 284 0.93 -4.70 22.98
C GLU A 284 -0.39 -3.93 22.85
N THR A 285 -0.90 -3.36 23.95
CA THR A 285 -2.14 -2.56 23.95
C THR A 285 -1.94 -1.23 23.24
N VAL A 286 -0.76 -0.61 23.39
CA VAL A 286 -0.38 0.63 22.69
C VAL A 286 -0.25 0.39 21.20
N GLY A 287 0.50 -0.66 20.81
CA GLY A 287 0.68 -1.03 19.40
C GLY A 287 -0.64 -1.38 18.72
N THR A 288 -1.52 -2.08 19.42
CA THR A 288 -2.89 -2.39 18.94
C THR A 288 -3.72 -1.14 18.78
N ALA A 289 -3.73 -0.24 19.76
CA ALA A 289 -4.45 1.03 19.69
C ALA A 289 -3.99 1.86 18.50
N LEU A 290 -2.67 2.07 18.34
CA LEU A 290 -2.11 2.84 17.23
C LEU A 290 -2.49 2.23 15.89
N GLY A 291 -2.31 0.91 15.74
CA GLY A 291 -2.65 0.19 14.52
C GLY A 291 -4.10 0.38 14.10
N TRP A 292 -5.03 0.33 15.06
CA TRP A 292 -6.45 0.58 14.81
C TRP A 292 -6.78 2.04 14.52
N ILE A 293 -6.19 2.99 15.26
CA ILE A 293 -6.40 4.42 15.03
C ILE A 293 -5.98 4.80 13.61
N VAL A 294 -4.79 4.37 13.19
CA VAL A 294 -4.27 4.66 11.84
C VAL A 294 -5.10 3.97 10.77
N TRP A 295 -5.40 2.68 10.93
CA TRP A 295 -6.17 1.94 9.93
C TRP A 295 -7.58 2.51 9.78
N SER A 296 -8.31 2.71 10.88
CA SER A 296 -9.71 3.15 10.85
C SER A 296 -9.84 4.58 10.32
N SER A 297 -8.95 5.50 10.71
CA SER A 297 -8.94 6.87 10.18
C SER A 297 -8.65 6.90 8.67
N HIS A 298 -7.70 6.08 8.20
CA HIS A 298 -7.42 5.95 6.78
C HIS A 298 -8.60 5.32 6.00
N MET A 299 -9.25 4.28 6.54
CA MET A 299 -10.43 3.68 5.93
C MET A 299 -11.60 4.66 5.86
N ALA A 300 -11.86 5.40 6.93
CA ALA A 300 -12.89 6.43 6.95
C ALA A 300 -12.65 7.47 5.85
N TYR A 301 -11.41 7.94 5.71
CA TYR A 301 -11.03 8.83 4.62
C TYR A 301 -11.28 8.20 3.24
N ILE A 302 -10.83 6.97 2.97
CA ILE A 302 -11.04 6.31 1.67
C ILE A 302 -12.52 6.15 1.34
N ILE A 303 -13.34 5.75 2.32
CA ILE A 303 -14.78 5.57 2.14
C ILE A 303 -15.44 6.91 1.79
N ILE A 304 -15.12 7.97 2.54
CA ILE A 304 -15.67 9.31 2.32
C ILE A 304 -15.19 9.88 0.98
N SER A 305 -13.87 9.93 0.75
CA SER A 305 -13.31 10.55 -0.45
C SER A 305 -13.68 9.79 -1.71
N GLY A 306 -13.65 8.44 -1.66
CA GLY A 306 -14.05 7.57 -2.74
C GLY A 306 -15.53 7.66 -3.05
N GLY A 307 -16.39 7.66 -2.01
CA GLY A 307 -17.83 7.77 -2.16
C GLY A 307 -18.23 9.12 -2.78
N ILE A 308 -17.69 10.23 -2.25
CA ILE A 308 -17.90 11.57 -2.80
C ILE A 308 -17.40 11.61 -4.25
N SER A 309 -16.20 11.09 -4.53
CA SER A 309 -15.63 11.08 -5.89
C SER A 309 -16.49 10.28 -6.88
N PHE A 310 -16.98 9.11 -6.48
CA PHE A 310 -17.85 8.28 -7.31
C PHE A 310 -19.14 9.01 -7.68
N LEU A 311 -19.76 9.68 -6.71
CA LEU A 311 -20.99 10.45 -6.92
C LEU A 311 -20.74 11.74 -7.71
N ALA A 312 -19.61 12.43 -7.48
CA ALA A 312 -19.30 13.72 -8.11
C ALA A 312 -18.87 13.59 -9.57
N LEU A 313 -18.26 12.47 -9.97
CA LEU A 313 -17.73 12.26 -11.32
C LEU A 313 -18.76 12.56 -12.44
N PRO A 314 -19.99 12.01 -12.45
CA PRO A 314 -21.00 12.35 -13.45
C PRO A 314 -21.36 13.84 -13.49
N PHE A 315 -21.52 14.48 -12.33
CA PHE A 315 -21.93 15.89 -12.24
C PHE A 315 -20.82 16.83 -12.70
N TYR A 316 -19.58 16.56 -12.30
CA TYR A 316 -18.41 17.37 -12.69
C TYR A 316 -18.08 17.27 -14.19
N ASN A 317 -18.55 16.22 -14.86
CA ASN A 317 -18.28 15.96 -16.27
C ASN A 317 -19.49 16.19 -17.19
N LYS A 318 -20.58 16.78 -16.67
CA LYS A 318 -21.87 16.89 -17.36
C LYS A 318 -21.78 17.49 -18.77
N GLU A 319 -20.94 18.50 -18.97
CA GLU A 319 -20.75 19.19 -20.26
C GLU A 319 -20.03 18.34 -21.32
N LYS A 320 -19.14 17.41 -20.91
CA LYS A 320 -18.42 16.52 -21.84
C LYS A 320 -19.27 15.32 -22.29
N THR A 321 -20.19 14.85 -21.46
CA THR A 321 -21.02 13.67 -21.78
C THR A 321 -22.17 13.95 -22.76
N THR A 322 -22.41 15.21 -23.10
CA THR A 322 -23.49 15.66 -24.00
C THR A 322 -23.01 16.06 -25.41
N SER A 323 -21.70 15.95 -25.70
CA SER A 323 -21.10 16.16 -27.02
C SER A 323 -20.63 14.84 -27.62
#